data_AF-A0A2A2H8Y3-F1
#
_entry.id   AF-A0A2A2H8Y3-F1
#
_cell.length_a   1.000
_cell.length_b   1.000
_cell.length_c   1.000
_cell.angle_alpha   90.00
_cell.angle_beta   90.00
_cell.angle_gamma   90.00
#
_symmetry.space_group_name_H-M   'P 1'
#
loop_
_entity.id
_entity.type
_entity.pdbx_description
1 polymer ?
#
loop_
_entity_poly.entity_id
_entity_poly.type
_entity_poly.pdbx_seq_one_letter_code
_entity_poly.pdbx_strand_id
1 'polypeptide(L)'
;MKTQKVRAGGALVCNHKDGVIGAVLKYENKNCILTAFHVLRAGNCSLGDILKVNGFKAEVIEILFNYDIAVAEIYAHESALEFSNIEKPEIGHAYALKGEFKNPCNIMTLGRTYHYLSFSFQTLPLPGDSGSPIIQNGNVVGILASVFCNNAAGIAVSLERFRKQ
;
A
#
# COMPACT_ATOMS: atom_id res chain seq x y z
N MET A 1 -10.41 -8.66 23.83
CA MET A 1 -9.71 -8.85 22.52
C MET A 1 -8.95 -7.57 22.20
N LYS A 2 -7.65 -7.62 21.93
CA LYS A 2 -6.93 -6.43 21.42
C LYS A 2 -7.41 -6.19 19.99
N THR A 3 -8.13 -5.10 19.75
CA THR A 3 -8.50 -4.67 18.41
C THR A 3 -7.21 -4.41 17.63
N GLN A 4 -6.98 -5.15 16.55
CA GLN A 4 -5.77 -4.99 15.74
C GLN A 4 -5.86 -3.65 15.01
N LYS A 5 -4.89 -2.74 15.23
CA LYS A 5 -4.90 -1.40 14.61
C LYS A 5 -4.89 -1.50 13.09
N VAL A 6 -5.56 -0.55 12.42
CA VAL A 6 -5.45 -0.34 10.98
C VAL A 6 -4.14 0.39 10.72
N ARG A 7 -3.21 -0.27 10.03
CA ARG A 7 -1.84 0.22 9.81
C ARG A 7 -1.31 -0.17 8.43
N ALA A 8 -0.24 0.48 8.00
CA ALA A 8 0.53 0.09 6.82
C ALA A 8 0.97 -1.39 6.92
N GLY A 9 0.84 -2.13 5.84
CA GLY A 9 1.05 -3.58 5.77
C GLY A 9 -0.13 -4.41 6.29
N GLY A 10 -1.17 -3.79 6.85
CA GLY A 10 -2.38 -4.48 7.30
C GLY A 10 -3.17 -5.11 6.14
N ALA A 11 -4.07 -6.04 6.46
CA ALA A 11 -4.89 -6.69 5.45
C ALA A 11 -6.15 -5.87 5.12
N LEU A 12 -6.58 -5.98 3.87
CA LEU A 12 -7.90 -5.54 3.43
C LEU A 12 -8.51 -6.60 2.52
N VAL A 13 -9.84 -6.60 2.41
CA VAL A 13 -10.58 -7.52 1.54
C VAL A 13 -11.64 -6.77 0.74
N CYS A 14 -11.64 -7.01 -0.57
CA CYS A 14 -12.67 -6.60 -1.52
C CYS A 14 -13.32 -7.85 -2.12
N ASN A 15 -14.60 -8.13 -1.87
CA ASN A 15 -15.34 -9.29 -2.42
C ASN A 15 -14.50 -10.58 -2.51
N HIS A 16 -13.94 -11.04 -1.39
CA HIS A 16 -13.08 -12.24 -1.28
C HIS A 16 -11.68 -12.12 -1.90
N LYS A 17 -11.32 -10.98 -2.47
CA LYS A 17 -9.97 -10.68 -2.91
C LYS A 17 -9.19 -9.99 -1.79
N ASP A 18 -8.12 -10.65 -1.35
CA ASP A 18 -7.18 -10.10 -0.37
C ASP A 18 -6.27 -9.04 -1.00
N GLY A 19 -5.98 -8.02 -0.21
CA GLY A 19 -5.03 -6.96 -0.51
C GLY A 19 -4.30 -6.49 0.73
N VAL A 20 -3.37 -5.56 0.53
CA VAL A 20 -2.56 -4.98 1.59
C VAL A 20 -2.77 -3.47 1.64
N ILE A 21 -2.84 -2.93 2.85
CA ILE A 21 -2.89 -1.49 3.12
C ILE A 21 -1.49 -0.92 2.88
N GLY A 22 -1.35 -0.05 1.88
CA GLY A 22 -0.08 0.61 1.56
C GLY A 22 0.23 1.76 2.51
N ALA A 23 -0.76 2.55 2.89
CA ALA A 23 -0.60 3.63 3.84
C ALA A 23 -1.92 3.94 4.56
N VAL A 24 -1.82 4.58 5.73
CA VAL A 24 -2.94 5.18 6.46
C VAL A 24 -2.62 6.65 6.64
N LEU A 25 -3.47 7.57 6.17
CA LEU A 25 -3.21 9.01 6.23
C LEU A 25 -4.50 9.82 6.41
N LYS A 26 -4.35 11.11 6.70
CA LYS A 26 -5.45 12.07 6.57
C LYS A 26 -5.42 12.67 5.17
N TYR A 27 -6.49 12.48 4.39
CA TYR A 27 -6.63 13.00 3.03
C TYR A 27 -7.95 13.77 2.94
N GLU A 28 -7.92 15.02 2.53
CA GLU A 28 -9.10 15.89 2.46
C GLU A 28 -9.94 15.90 3.76
N ASN A 29 -9.25 15.97 4.91
CA ASN A 29 -9.84 15.90 6.27
C ASN A 29 -10.53 14.57 6.63
N LYS A 30 -10.38 13.53 5.82
CA LYS A 30 -10.88 12.17 6.08
C LYS A 30 -9.75 11.25 6.51
N ASN A 31 -10.07 10.28 7.37
CA ASN A 31 -9.15 9.19 7.65
C ASN A 31 -9.20 8.22 6.48
N CYS A 32 -8.08 7.98 5.82
CA CYS A 32 -8.03 7.18 4.61
C CYS A 32 -6.95 6.10 4.67
N ILE A 33 -7.18 5.04 3.90
CA ILE A 33 -6.16 4.07 3.53
C ILE A 33 -5.85 4.18 2.04
N LEU A 34 -4.62 3.85 1.68
CA LEU A 34 -4.20 3.66 0.29
C LEU A 34 -3.95 2.18 0.02
N THR A 35 -4.27 1.74 -1.18
CA THR A 35 -3.88 0.41 -1.69
C THR A 35 -3.77 0.43 -3.21
N ALA A 36 -3.27 -0.66 -3.79
CA ALA A 36 -3.18 -0.82 -5.23
C ALA A 36 -4.57 -1.05 -5.85
N PHE A 37 -4.95 -0.22 -6.82
CA PHE A 37 -6.28 -0.29 -7.43
C PHE A 37 -6.53 -1.58 -8.19
N HIS A 38 -5.53 -2.13 -8.90
CA HIS A 38 -5.70 -3.40 -9.63
C HIS A 38 -6.10 -4.57 -8.72
N VAL A 39 -5.77 -4.52 -7.41
CA VAL A 39 -6.22 -5.51 -6.42
C VAL A 39 -7.72 -5.40 -6.21
N LEU A 40 -8.24 -4.17 -6.05
CA LEU A 40 -9.67 -3.91 -5.92
C LEU A 40 -10.42 -4.30 -7.19
N ARG A 41 -9.87 -3.95 -8.36
CA ARG A 41 -10.43 -4.34 -9.65
C ARG A 41 -10.49 -5.86 -9.81
N ALA A 42 -9.49 -6.60 -9.34
CA ALA A 42 -9.51 -8.07 -9.35
C ALA A 42 -10.59 -8.67 -8.43
N GLY A 43 -11.04 -7.93 -7.41
CA GLY A 43 -12.21 -8.26 -6.60
C GLY A 43 -13.50 -7.62 -7.08
N ASN A 44 -13.54 -7.03 -8.28
CA ASN A 44 -14.70 -6.28 -8.79
C ASN A 44 -15.19 -5.15 -7.85
N CYS A 45 -14.30 -4.51 -7.08
CA CYS A 45 -14.61 -3.26 -6.40
C CYS A 45 -14.20 -2.05 -7.24
N SER A 46 -14.95 -0.98 -7.07
CA SER A 46 -14.90 0.27 -7.80
C SER A 46 -15.22 1.43 -6.84
N LEU A 47 -15.42 2.62 -7.39
CA LEU A 47 -15.78 3.81 -6.61
C LEU A 47 -17.11 3.59 -5.87
N GLY A 48 -17.16 3.90 -4.57
CA GLY A 48 -18.32 3.71 -3.70
C GLY A 48 -18.44 2.32 -3.07
N ASP A 49 -17.63 1.34 -3.49
CA ASP A 49 -17.66 0.01 -2.89
C ASP A 49 -17.02 -0.04 -1.50
N ILE A 50 -17.52 -0.96 -0.66
CA ILE A 50 -17.06 -1.14 0.72
C ILE A 50 -16.01 -2.25 0.84
N LEU A 51 -14.85 -1.89 1.35
CA LEU A 51 -13.75 -2.77 1.73
C LEU A 51 -13.89 -3.18 3.22
N LYS A 52 -13.44 -4.39 3.54
CA LYS A 52 -13.26 -4.84 4.93
C LYS A 52 -11.80 -4.65 5.34
N VAL A 53 -11.56 -3.97 6.46
CA VAL A 53 -10.22 -3.56 6.91
C VAL A 53 -10.09 -3.77 8.41
N ASN A 54 -9.37 -4.82 8.86
CA ASN A 54 -9.19 -5.17 10.27
C ASN A 54 -10.48 -5.07 11.13
N GLY A 55 -11.62 -5.52 10.60
CA GLY A 55 -12.92 -5.49 11.28
C GLY A 55 -13.72 -4.20 11.10
N PHE A 56 -13.15 -3.16 10.47
CA PHE A 56 -13.81 -1.93 10.09
C PHE A 56 -14.21 -1.95 8.61
N LYS A 57 -15.07 -0.99 8.22
CA LYS A 57 -15.46 -0.75 6.83
C LYS A 57 -14.68 0.44 6.29
N ALA A 58 -14.23 0.35 5.05
CA ALA A 58 -13.72 1.51 4.31
C ALA A 58 -14.45 1.65 2.97
N GLU A 59 -14.78 2.86 2.55
CA GLU A 59 -15.44 3.12 1.26
C GLU A 59 -14.43 3.68 0.27
N VAL A 60 -14.39 3.16 -0.95
CA VAL A 60 -13.52 3.69 -2.01
C VAL A 60 -14.05 5.06 -2.46
N ILE A 61 -13.32 6.12 -2.15
CA ILE A 61 -13.75 7.51 -2.42
C ILE A 61 -13.02 8.15 -3.62
N GLU A 62 -11.87 7.62 -4.02
CA GLU A 62 -11.12 8.10 -5.18
C GLU A 62 -10.30 6.97 -5.81
N ILE A 63 -10.20 6.96 -7.14
CA ILE A 63 -9.31 6.06 -7.88
C ILE A 63 -8.38 6.90 -8.75
N LEU A 64 -7.08 6.80 -8.47
CA LEU A 64 -6.02 7.43 -9.24
C LEU A 64 -5.52 6.45 -10.31
N PHE A 65 -6.26 6.32 -11.41
CA PHE A 65 -5.97 5.33 -12.46
C PHE A 65 -4.53 5.38 -12.99
N ASN A 66 -3.97 6.58 -13.18
CA ASN A 66 -2.61 6.77 -13.69
C ASN A 66 -1.51 6.30 -12.73
N TYR A 67 -1.86 6.10 -11.45
CA TYR A 67 -0.94 5.68 -10.40
C TYR A 67 -1.26 4.28 -9.88
N ASP A 68 -2.36 3.66 -10.35
CA ASP A 68 -2.85 2.39 -9.83
C ASP A 68 -3.09 2.43 -8.30
N ILE A 69 -3.62 3.55 -7.80
CA ILE A 69 -3.95 3.74 -6.38
C ILE A 69 -5.45 3.92 -6.20
N ALA A 70 -5.99 3.27 -5.18
CA ALA A 70 -7.31 3.55 -4.63
C ALA A 70 -7.17 4.22 -3.27
N VAL A 71 -7.96 5.26 -3.04
CA VAL A 71 -8.13 5.93 -1.75
C VAL A 71 -9.45 5.47 -1.18
N ALA A 72 -9.43 4.95 0.05
CA ALA A 72 -10.64 4.56 0.75
C ALA A 72 -10.76 5.24 2.11
N GLU A 73 -11.89 5.89 2.37
CA GLU A 73 -12.23 6.47 3.67
C GLU A 73 -12.52 5.35 4.67
N ILE A 74 -11.81 5.32 5.80
CA ILE A 74 -11.96 4.29 6.83
C ILE A 74 -12.87 4.78 7.95
N TYR A 75 -13.94 4.03 8.20
CA TYR A 75 -14.90 4.30 9.28
C TYR A 75 -14.44 3.64 10.59
N ALA A 76 -13.37 4.20 11.17
CA ALA A 76 -12.82 3.77 12.45
C ALA A 76 -12.46 4.98 13.32
N HIS A 77 -12.54 4.83 14.64
CA HIS A 77 -12.05 5.83 15.58
C HIS A 77 -10.54 6.01 15.42
N GLU A 78 -10.02 7.24 15.54
CA GLU A 78 -8.61 7.56 15.29
C GLU A 78 -7.65 6.74 16.18
N SER A 79 -8.09 6.36 17.39
CA SER A 79 -7.31 5.48 18.28
C SER A 79 -7.07 4.06 17.74
N ALA A 80 -7.86 3.62 16.76
CA ALA A 80 -7.70 2.34 16.07
C ALA A 80 -6.80 2.45 14.84
N LEU A 81 -6.37 3.67 14.48
CA LEU A 81 -5.52 3.93 13.32
C LEU A 81 -4.07 4.13 13.75
N GLU A 82 -3.15 3.68 12.90
CA GLU A 82 -1.73 3.98 12.97
C GLU A 82 -1.34 4.69 11.68
N PHE A 83 -1.28 6.03 11.74
CA PHE A 83 -0.95 6.84 10.58
C PHE A 83 0.47 6.60 10.12
N SER A 84 0.62 6.46 8.81
CA SER A 84 1.89 6.32 8.13
C SER A 84 2.58 7.67 8.03
N ASN A 85 3.88 7.70 8.29
CA ASN A 85 4.71 8.79 7.82
C ASN A 85 5.12 8.50 6.37
N ILE A 86 4.83 9.43 5.46
CA ILE A 86 5.15 9.30 4.03
C ILE A 86 6.36 10.20 3.75
N GLU A 87 7.45 9.60 3.31
CA GLU A 87 8.71 10.31 3.07
C GLU A 87 9.21 10.17 1.65
N LYS A 88 10.20 11.00 1.30
CA LYS A 88 10.89 10.87 0.02
C LYS A 88 11.72 9.58 0.00
N PRO A 89 11.64 8.77 -1.06
CA PRO A 89 12.53 7.63 -1.24
C PRO A 89 13.96 8.07 -1.58
N GLU A 90 14.91 7.22 -1.21
CA GLU A 90 16.31 7.25 -1.63
C GLU A 90 16.69 5.92 -2.28
N ILE A 91 17.68 5.96 -3.18
CA ILE A 91 18.26 4.74 -3.76
C ILE A 91 18.95 3.97 -2.64
N GLY A 92 18.65 2.68 -2.51
CA GLY A 92 19.26 1.82 -1.49
C GLY A 92 18.24 0.90 -0.81
N HIS A 93 18.60 0.43 0.37
CA HIS A 93 17.86 -0.59 1.10
C HIS A 93 16.44 -0.13 1.49
N ALA A 94 15.49 -1.05 1.34
CA ALA A 94 14.11 -0.92 1.76
C ALA A 94 13.52 -2.33 2.03
N TYR A 95 12.23 -2.40 2.35
CA TYR A 95 11.51 -3.67 2.35
C TYR A 95 10.03 -3.47 2.03
N ALA A 96 9.42 -4.46 1.39
CA ALA A 96 7.96 -4.56 1.30
C ALA A 96 7.39 -5.17 2.59
N LEU A 97 6.34 -4.58 3.15
CA LEU A 97 5.73 -5.02 4.40
C LEU A 97 4.35 -5.65 4.19
N LYS A 98 4.13 -6.86 4.70
CA LYS A 98 2.81 -7.51 4.74
C LYS A 98 2.57 -8.17 6.09
N GLY A 99 1.62 -7.64 6.85
CA GLY A 99 1.44 -7.97 8.26
C GLY A 99 2.72 -7.68 9.04
N GLU A 100 3.36 -8.74 9.52
CA GLU A 100 4.67 -8.70 10.21
C GLU A 100 5.83 -9.14 9.30
N PHE A 101 5.53 -9.67 8.10
CA PHE A 101 6.54 -10.14 7.17
C PHE A 101 7.21 -8.97 6.46
N LYS A 102 8.53 -8.84 6.63
CA LYS A 102 9.38 -7.85 5.97
C LYS A 102 10.15 -8.55 4.86
N ASN A 103 9.82 -8.22 3.62
CA ASN A 103 10.49 -8.77 2.45
C ASN A 103 11.57 -7.77 1.95
N PRO A 104 12.86 -8.05 2.13
CA PRO A 104 13.93 -7.12 1.75
C PRO A 104 13.93 -6.79 0.25
N CYS A 105 14.17 -5.52 -0.07
CA CYS A 105 14.37 -5.06 -1.44
C CYS A 105 15.33 -3.87 -1.48
N ASN A 106 15.70 -3.44 -2.68
CA ASN A 106 16.37 -2.16 -2.88
C ASN A 106 15.59 -1.28 -3.82
N ILE A 107 15.52 0.00 -3.53
CA ILE A 107 15.10 1.02 -4.48
C ILE A 107 16.27 1.29 -5.42
N MET A 108 16.11 0.94 -6.69
CA MET A 108 17.14 1.04 -7.73
C MET A 108 17.08 2.36 -8.49
N THR A 109 15.88 2.90 -8.70
CA THR A 109 15.67 4.13 -9.47
C THR A 109 14.43 4.85 -8.98
N LEU A 110 14.51 6.18 -8.93
CA LEU A 110 13.41 7.05 -8.54
C LEU A 110 12.74 7.62 -9.79
N GLY A 111 11.48 7.26 -10.03
CA GLY A 111 10.63 7.94 -11.01
C GLY A 111 9.54 8.78 -10.34
N ARG A 112 8.91 9.65 -11.13
CA ARG A 112 7.76 10.46 -10.69
C ARG A 112 6.50 9.62 -10.46
N THR A 113 6.31 8.56 -11.25
CA THR A 113 5.15 7.67 -11.13
C THR A 113 5.51 6.38 -10.42
N TYR A 114 6.64 5.76 -10.80
CA TYR A 114 7.09 4.50 -10.24
C TYR A 114 8.56 4.55 -9.82
N HIS A 115 8.86 3.93 -8.70
CA HIS A 115 10.20 3.57 -8.29
C HIS A 115 10.48 2.13 -8.72
N TYR A 116 11.66 1.88 -9.29
CA TYR A 116 12.09 0.52 -9.61
C TYR A 116 12.72 -0.11 -8.39
N LEU A 117 12.33 -1.35 -8.12
CA LEU A 117 12.80 -2.16 -7.00
C LEU A 117 13.60 -3.35 -7.52
N SER A 118 14.54 -3.84 -6.73
CA SER A 118 15.12 -5.17 -6.88
C SER A 118 14.83 -6.02 -5.64
N PHE A 119 14.39 -7.25 -5.87
CA PHE A 119 14.16 -8.26 -4.83
C PHE A 119 15.16 -9.41 -4.97
N SER A 120 15.27 -10.24 -3.94
CA SER A 120 15.91 -11.55 -4.07
C SER A 120 14.99 -12.50 -4.84
N PHE A 121 15.56 -13.32 -5.73
CA PHE A 121 14.83 -14.42 -6.37
C PHE A 121 14.24 -15.42 -5.37
N GLN A 122 14.82 -15.52 -4.18
CA GLN A 122 14.34 -16.42 -3.11
C GLN A 122 13.10 -15.88 -2.39
N THR A 123 12.88 -14.56 -2.46
CA THR A 123 11.81 -13.86 -1.74
C THR A 123 11.03 -12.94 -2.67
N LEU A 124 10.72 -13.42 -3.88
CA LEU A 124 9.86 -12.66 -4.79
C LEU A 124 8.47 -12.46 -4.16
N PRO A 125 7.96 -11.21 -4.12
CA PRO A 125 6.56 -11.01 -3.76
C PRO A 125 5.64 -11.80 -4.70
N LEU A 126 4.58 -12.35 -4.12
CA LEU A 126 3.62 -13.21 -4.80
C LEU A 126 2.32 -12.45 -5.11
N PRO A 127 1.45 -12.98 -5.98
CA PRO A 127 0.10 -12.47 -6.13
C PRO A 127 -0.59 -12.33 -4.76
N GLY A 128 -1.08 -11.13 -4.46
CA GLY A 128 -1.64 -10.78 -3.15
C GLY A 128 -0.69 -10.03 -2.21
N ASP A 129 0.56 -9.78 -2.62
CA ASP A 129 1.46 -8.82 -1.96
C ASP A 129 1.33 -7.41 -2.54
N SER A 130 0.64 -7.25 -3.67
CA SER A 130 0.29 -5.94 -4.22
C SER A 130 -0.44 -5.08 -3.19
N GLY A 131 -0.12 -3.79 -3.18
CA GLY A 131 -0.55 -2.86 -2.15
C GLY A 131 0.36 -2.82 -0.93
N SER A 132 1.37 -3.70 -0.82
CA SER A 132 2.32 -3.66 0.30
C SER A 132 3.09 -2.33 0.32
N PRO A 133 3.21 -1.64 1.46
CA PRO A 133 4.08 -0.50 1.60
C PRO A 133 5.52 -0.90 1.36
N ILE A 134 6.25 -0.04 0.66
CA ILE A 134 7.71 -0.04 0.69
C ILE A 134 8.15 0.85 1.83
N ILE A 135 8.88 0.27 2.78
CA ILE A 135 9.38 0.94 3.96
C ILE A 135 10.87 1.20 3.82
N GLN A 136 11.27 2.45 4.06
CA GLN A 136 12.67 2.88 4.14
C GLN A 136 12.82 3.81 5.35
N ASN A 137 13.80 3.54 6.21
CA ASN A 137 14.05 4.31 7.44
C ASN A 137 12.82 4.46 8.35
N GLY A 138 11.93 3.44 8.37
CA GLY A 138 10.69 3.45 9.16
C GLY A 138 9.51 4.18 8.52
N ASN A 139 9.69 4.78 7.34
CA ASN A 139 8.65 5.56 6.64
C ASN A 139 8.15 4.82 5.40
N VAL A 140 6.90 5.08 5.02
CA VAL A 140 6.36 4.60 3.74
C VAL A 140 6.89 5.50 2.63
N VAL A 141 7.56 4.91 1.64
CA VAL A 141 8.15 5.65 0.52
C VAL A 141 7.60 5.24 -0.85
N GLY A 142 6.72 4.23 -0.87
CA GLY A 142 6.03 3.75 -2.07
C GLY A 142 5.04 2.65 -1.75
N ILE A 143 4.24 2.24 -2.73
CA ILE A 143 3.31 1.11 -2.63
C ILE A 143 3.60 0.11 -3.73
N LEU A 144 3.88 -1.14 -3.40
CA LEU A 144 4.18 -2.21 -4.35
C LEU A 144 3.00 -2.41 -5.32
N ALA A 145 3.24 -2.18 -6.61
CA ALA A 145 2.25 -2.37 -7.65
C ALA A 145 2.45 -3.71 -8.39
N SER A 146 3.70 -4.06 -8.73
CA SER A 146 3.97 -5.27 -9.51
C SER A 146 5.39 -5.78 -9.32
N VAL A 147 5.60 -7.04 -9.71
CA VAL A 147 6.88 -7.74 -9.71
C VAL A 147 7.04 -8.50 -11.03
N PHE A 148 8.24 -8.40 -11.61
CA PHE A 148 8.66 -9.10 -12.81
C PHE A 148 9.49 -10.32 -12.42
N CYS A 149 8.90 -11.52 -12.50
CA CYS A 149 9.53 -12.76 -12.04
C CYS A 149 10.78 -13.17 -12.85
N ASN A 150 10.95 -12.65 -14.07
CA ASN A 150 12.08 -12.98 -14.93
C ASN A 150 13.41 -12.37 -14.47
N ASN A 151 13.38 -11.24 -13.77
CA ASN A 151 14.58 -10.51 -13.34
C ASN A 151 14.54 -10.07 -11.87
N ALA A 152 13.55 -10.52 -11.11
CA ALA A 152 13.31 -10.10 -9.73
C ALA A 152 13.16 -8.59 -9.53
N ALA A 153 12.82 -7.85 -10.58
CA ALA A 153 12.51 -6.43 -10.46
C ALA A 153 11.07 -6.24 -9.98
N GLY A 154 10.82 -5.12 -9.31
CA GLY A 154 9.47 -4.69 -8.99
C GLY A 154 9.28 -3.21 -9.27
N ILE A 155 8.04 -2.77 -9.19
CA ILE A 155 7.68 -1.35 -9.22
C ILE A 155 6.84 -0.99 -8.02
N ALA A 156 7.15 0.15 -7.42
CA ALA A 156 6.32 0.77 -6.41
C ALA A 156 5.81 2.12 -6.90
N VAL A 157 4.52 2.37 -6.68
CA VAL A 157 3.90 3.68 -6.96
C VAL A 157 4.55 4.73 -6.08
N SER A 158 4.88 5.87 -6.67
CA SER A 158 5.33 7.05 -5.94
C SER A 158 4.20 7.68 -5.15
N LEU A 159 4.49 8.06 -3.90
CA LEU A 159 3.53 8.73 -3.02
C LEU A 159 3.75 10.25 -2.94
N GLU A 160 4.49 10.84 -3.88
CA GLU A 160 4.82 12.28 -3.88
C GLU A 160 3.59 13.17 -3.68
N ARG A 161 2.46 12.84 -4.32
CA ARG A 161 1.19 13.56 -4.20
C ARG A 161 0.59 13.54 -2.80
N PHE A 162 0.89 12.52 -1.99
CA PHE A 162 0.32 12.32 -0.66
C PHE A 162 1.22 12.80 0.47
N ARG A 163 2.45 13.23 0.16
CA ARG A 163 3.37 13.76 1.16
C ARG A 163 2.86 15.11 1.65
N LYS A 164 2.89 15.32 2.97
CA LYS A 164 2.64 16.64 3.56
C LYS A 164 3.76 17.58 3.09
N GLN A 165 3.39 18.73 2.53
CA GLN A 165 4.34 19.80 2.19
C GLN A 165 4.83 20.50 3.44
#